data_AF-A0A7Y5FGL3-F1
#
_entry.id   AF-A0A7Y5FGL3-F1
#
_cell.length_a   1.000
_cell.length_b   1.000
_cell.length_c   1.000
_cell.angle_alpha   90.00
_cell.angle_beta   90.00
_cell.angle_gamma   90.00
#
_symmetry.space_group_name_H-M   'P 1'
#
loop_
_entity.id
_entity.type
_entity.pdbx_description
1 polymer ?
#
loop_
_entity_poly.entity_id
_entity_poly.type
_entity_poly.pdbx_seq_one_letter_code
_entity_poly.pdbx_strand_id
1 'polypeptide(L)'
;MYSANSPLVQITPARPAAPAEEARNWVLCSGCTQCCEYISLEIDSPTTLKDVDHIVWYLIHQNVWVWVDDDNKWYVQFNTPCEKLQPEGRCGWYQDRPKICQDYKQSECPRYSPAAAEKFLFKGADDFLDWLAHHRSRAKRELRRRYLAKRAQRWRRTNAKTTTSSHPTVFTRQERSR
;
A
#
# COMPACT_ATOMS: atom_id res chain seq x y z
N MET A 1 5.77 -38.69 -16.89
CA MET A 1 4.44 -38.94 -16.29
C MET A 1 4.69 -39.41 -14.87
N TYR A 2 4.36 -38.62 -13.85
CA TYR A 2 4.53 -39.04 -12.45
C TYR A 2 3.16 -39.20 -11.79
N SER A 3 3.03 -40.28 -11.01
CA SER A 3 1.75 -40.84 -10.60
C SER A 3 1.05 -40.00 -9.54
N ALA A 4 -0.27 -39.83 -9.69
CA ALA A 4 -1.12 -39.38 -8.60
C ALA A 4 -1.47 -40.59 -7.71
N ASN A 5 -1.22 -40.46 -6.40
CA ASN A 5 -2.12 -40.92 -5.33
C ASN A 5 -1.45 -40.77 -3.96
N SER A 6 -2.07 -39.99 -3.07
CA SER A 6 -1.93 -40.14 -1.62
C SER A 6 -3.17 -39.57 -0.94
N PRO A 7 -4.11 -40.40 -0.45
CA PRO A 7 -5.34 -39.93 0.17
C PRO A 7 -5.09 -39.61 1.65
N LEU A 8 -4.89 -38.34 1.98
CA LEU A 8 -4.80 -37.90 3.37
C LEU A 8 -6.20 -37.69 3.97
N VAL A 9 -6.69 -38.73 4.64
CA VAL A 9 -7.81 -38.73 5.59
C VAL A 9 -7.39 -39.69 6.72
N GLN A 10 -7.66 -39.52 8.01
CA GLN A 10 -8.34 -38.45 8.78
C GLN A 10 -7.37 -37.99 9.91
N ILE A 11 -7.69 -37.40 11.08
CA ILE A 11 -8.92 -37.14 11.85
C ILE A 11 -8.78 -35.74 12.49
N THR A 12 -9.84 -34.94 12.56
CA THR A 12 -9.86 -33.73 13.41
C THR A 12 -10.15 -34.09 14.88
N PRO A 13 -9.27 -33.79 15.84
CA PRO A 13 -9.64 -33.90 17.25
C PRO A 13 -10.76 -32.89 17.58
N ALA A 14 -11.71 -33.30 18.44
CA ALA A 14 -12.71 -32.38 18.97
C ALA A 14 -11.98 -31.23 19.70
N ARG A 15 -12.07 -30.03 19.13
CA ARG A 15 -11.16 -28.93 19.46
C ARG A 15 -11.51 -28.31 20.81
N PRO A 16 -10.54 -27.97 21.68
CA PRO A 16 -10.82 -27.23 22.90
C PRO A 16 -11.56 -25.92 22.60
N ALA A 17 -12.39 -25.50 23.55
CA ALA A 17 -13.12 -24.24 23.48
C ALA A 17 -12.13 -23.09 23.25
N ALA A 18 -12.46 -22.20 22.30
CA ALA A 18 -11.70 -20.99 22.06
C ALA A 18 -11.55 -20.18 23.37
N PRO A 19 -10.39 -19.60 23.68
CA PRO A 19 -10.23 -18.75 24.85
C PRO A 19 -11.30 -17.64 24.89
N ALA A 20 -11.72 -17.23 26.08
CA ALA A 20 -12.83 -16.27 26.25
C ALA A 20 -12.63 -14.94 25.47
N GLU A 21 -11.37 -14.55 25.24
CA GLU A 21 -10.99 -13.44 24.37
C GLU A 21 -11.31 -13.73 22.90
N GLU A 22 -10.89 -14.87 22.34
CA GLU A 22 -11.19 -15.24 20.95
C GLU A 22 -12.69 -15.33 20.65
N ALA A 23 -13.48 -15.80 21.62
CA ALA A 23 -14.95 -15.80 21.55
C ALA A 23 -15.55 -14.38 21.58
N ARG A 24 -15.01 -13.47 22.41
CA ARG A 24 -15.37 -12.04 22.40
C ARG A 24 -15.02 -11.39 21.07
N ASN A 25 -13.85 -11.69 20.53
CA ASN A 25 -13.32 -11.12 19.29
C ASN A 25 -14.20 -11.48 18.09
N TRP A 26 -14.70 -12.72 18.05
CA TRP A 26 -15.69 -13.15 17.05
C TRP A 26 -16.97 -12.30 17.10
N VAL A 27 -17.52 -12.05 18.30
CA VAL A 27 -18.74 -11.25 18.47
C VAL A 27 -18.51 -9.78 18.10
N LEU A 28 -17.40 -9.18 18.53
CA LEU A 28 -17.07 -7.77 18.28
C LEU A 28 -16.77 -7.48 16.79
N CYS A 29 -16.16 -8.44 16.09
CA CYS A 29 -15.88 -8.34 14.66
C CYS A 29 -17.10 -8.69 13.78
N SER A 30 -18.18 -9.27 14.32
CA SER A 30 -19.35 -9.64 13.52
C SER A 30 -20.01 -8.41 12.88
N GLY A 31 -20.20 -8.45 11.56
CA GLY A 31 -20.74 -7.34 10.77
C GLY A 31 -19.76 -6.17 10.62
N CYS A 32 -18.45 -6.39 10.83
CA CYS A 32 -17.40 -5.39 10.62
C CYS A 32 -16.41 -5.90 9.56
N THR A 33 -16.16 -5.08 8.54
CA THR A 33 -15.28 -5.41 7.42
C THR A 33 -13.92 -4.70 7.46
N GLN A 34 -13.81 -3.62 8.25
CA GLN A 34 -12.72 -2.62 8.17
C GLN A 34 -11.31 -3.21 8.08
N CYS A 35 -10.89 -4.04 9.04
CA CYS A 35 -9.54 -4.64 9.05
C CYS A 35 -9.34 -5.79 8.04
N CYS A 36 -10.38 -6.16 7.29
CA CYS A 36 -10.36 -7.16 6.22
C CYS A 36 -10.43 -6.52 4.82
N GLU A 37 -10.53 -5.19 4.71
CA GLU A 37 -10.62 -4.47 3.43
C GLU A 37 -9.26 -3.99 2.89
N TYR A 38 -8.19 -4.12 3.68
CA TYR A 38 -6.85 -3.69 3.32
C TYR A 38 -5.75 -4.52 4.00
N ILE A 39 -4.53 -4.38 3.50
CA ILE A 39 -3.29 -4.72 4.23
C ILE A 39 -2.45 -3.45 4.41
N SER A 40 -1.74 -3.34 5.53
CA SER A 40 -0.88 -2.20 5.85
C SER A 40 0.50 -2.67 6.29
N LEU A 41 1.56 -2.03 5.80
CA LEU A 41 2.95 -2.38 6.09
C LEU A 41 3.71 -1.14 6.57
N GLU A 42 4.46 -1.26 7.66
CA GLU A 42 5.32 -0.18 8.19
C GLU A 42 6.44 0.15 7.17
N ILE A 43 6.71 1.44 6.98
CA ILE A 43 7.75 1.99 6.11
C ILE A 43 8.52 3.10 6.83
N ASP A 44 9.72 3.43 6.34
CA ASP A 44 10.50 4.54 6.89
C ASP A 44 9.86 5.91 6.60
N SER A 45 9.97 6.83 7.56
CA SER A 45 9.60 8.24 7.33
C SER A 45 10.53 8.88 6.27
N PRO A 46 10.02 9.67 5.32
CA PRO A 46 10.84 10.19 4.23
C PRO A 46 11.87 11.22 4.73
N THR A 47 13.15 10.88 4.64
CA THR A 47 14.29 11.76 5.01
C THR A 47 15.12 12.18 3.81
N THR A 48 15.13 11.36 2.75
CA THR A 48 15.88 11.57 1.51
C THR A 48 14.96 11.85 0.31
N LEU A 49 15.56 12.32 -0.79
CA LEU A 49 14.84 12.51 -2.06
C LEU A 49 14.40 11.19 -2.69
N LYS A 50 15.04 10.06 -2.33
CA LYS A 50 14.67 8.73 -2.81
C LYS A 50 13.37 8.27 -2.13
N ASP A 51 13.25 8.50 -0.83
CA ASP A 51 12.08 8.12 -0.03
C ASP A 51 10.84 8.90 -0.48
N VAL A 52 11.00 10.17 -0.83
CA VAL A 52 9.92 10.97 -1.46
C VAL A 52 9.53 10.41 -2.83
N ASP A 53 10.51 10.00 -3.66
CA ASP A 53 10.25 9.35 -4.96
C ASP A 53 9.50 8.01 -4.77
N HIS A 54 9.85 7.23 -3.73
CA HIS A 54 9.16 5.97 -3.38
C HIS A 54 7.72 6.21 -2.92
N ILE A 55 7.47 7.16 -2.02
CA ILE A 55 6.12 7.45 -1.52
C ILE A 55 5.24 8.01 -2.65
N VAL A 56 5.79 8.90 -3.49
CA VAL A 56 5.08 9.34 -4.71
C VAL A 56 4.82 8.17 -5.65
N TRP A 57 5.76 7.23 -5.81
CA TRP A 57 5.56 6.02 -6.62
C TRP A 57 4.46 5.10 -6.06
N TYR A 58 4.35 4.94 -4.73
CA TYR A 58 3.23 4.22 -4.12
C TYR A 58 1.89 4.92 -4.45
N LEU A 59 1.81 6.23 -4.17
CA LEU A 59 0.58 7.04 -4.25
C LEU A 59 0.10 7.40 -5.68
N ILE A 60 0.77 6.92 -6.73
CA ILE A 60 0.27 6.98 -8.13
C ILE A 60 -0.40 5.67 -8.57
N HIS A 61 -0.38 4.62 -7.74
CA HIS A 61 -1.13 3.38 -8.01
C HIS A 61 -2.54 3.48 -7.43
N GLN A 62 -3.49 2.88 -8.13
CA GLN A 62 -4.87 2.79 -7.64
C GLN A 62 -4.92 2.00 -6.34
N ASN A 63 -5.84 2.38 -5.44
CA ASN A 63 -6.09 1.72 -4.15
C ASN A 63 -4.89 1.69 -3.18
N VAL A 64 -3.83 2.47 -3.43
CA VAL A 64 -2.68 2.59 -2.50
C VAL A 64 -2.74 3.91 -1.75
N TRP A 65 -2.78 3.85 -0.42
CA TRP A 65 -2.71 5.01 0.47
C TRP A 65 -1.42 4.95 1.30
N VAL A 66 -1.00 6.08 1.85
CA VAL A 66 0.10 6.17 2.81
C VAL A 66 -0.40 6.95 4.01
N TRP A 67 -0.17 6.44 5.21
CA TRP A 67 -0.65 7.05 6.44
C TRP A 67 0.41 7.05 7.54
N VAL A 68 0.14 7.83 8.58
CA VAL A 68 1.03 8.06 9.72
C VAL A 68 0.22 7.94 11.00
N ASP A 69 0.69 7.16 11.96
CA ASP A 69 0.04 7.05 13.29
C ASP A 69 0.43 8.20 14.22
N ASP A 70 -0.17 8.25 15.41
CA ASP A 70 0.12 9.26 16.42
C ASP A 70 1.59 9.24 16.91
N ASP A 71 2.20 8.06 16.97
CA ASP A 71 3.62 7.84 17.29
C ASP A 71 4.58 8.26 16.16
N ASN A 72 4.05 8.69 15.02
CA ASN A 72 4.75 9.13 13.81
C ASN A 72 5.44 8.01 13.02
N LYS A 73 5.05 6.75 13.20
CA LYS A 73 5.40 5.67 12.27
C LYS A 73 4.63 5.85 10.97
N TRP A 74 5.22 5.37 9.88
CA TRP A 74 4.65 5.51 8.54
C TRP A 74 4.24 4.15 8.02
N TYR A 75 3.15 4.10 7.26
CA TYR A 75 2.65 2.87 6.67
C TYR A 75 2.21 3.07 5.23
N VAL A 76 2.40 2.05 4.40
CA VAL A 76 1.75 1.93 3.08
C VAL A 76 0.59 0.95 3.19
N GLN A 77 -0.58 1.38 2.74
CA GLN A 77 -1.83 0.62 2.79
C GLN A 77 -2.28 0.28 1.38
N PHE A 78 -2.53 -1.01 1.14
CA PHE A 78 -3.12 -1.53 -0.08
C PHE A 78 -4.58 -1.88 0.21
N ASN A 79 -5.52 -1.14 -0.36
CA ASN A 79 -6.95 -1.35 -0.19
C ASN A 79 -7.40 -2.50 -1.11
N THR A 80 -7.24 -3.72 -0.61
CA THR A 80 -7.55 -4.97 -1.29
C THR A 80 -8.35 -5.86 -0.34
N PRO A 81 -9.65 -6.07 -0.60
CA PRO A 81 -10.49 -6.90 0.26
C PRO A 81 -9.99 -8.35 0.34
N CYS A 82 -9.98 -8.88 1.56
CA CYS A 82 -9.59 -10.26 1.85
C CYS A 82 -10.58 -11.24 1.19
N GLU A 83 -10.07 -12.19 0.41
CA GLU A 83 -10.87 -13.25 -0.25
C GLU A 83 -11.69 -14.13 0.70
N LYS A 84 -11.42 -14.05 2.01
CA LYS A 84 -12.10 -14.82 3.06
C LYS A 84 -13.16 -13.99 3.79
N LEU A 85 -13.39 -12.74 3.39
CA LEU A 85 -14.47 -11.90 3.91
C LEU A 85 -15.81 -12.33 3.29
N GLN A 86 -16.76 -12.72 4.14
CA GLN A 86 -18.12 -13.10 3.76
C GLN A 86 -19.03 -11.88 3.67
N PRO A 87 -20.14 -11.94 2.89
CA PRO A 87 -21.10 -10.84 2.73
C PRO A 87 -21.68 -10.30 4.05
N GLU A 88 -21.78 -11.13 5.09
CA GLU A 88 -22.29 -10.74 6.42
C GLU A 88 -21.24 -10.05 7.30
N GLY A 89 -20.10 -9.63 6.72
CA GLY A 89 -19.00 -8.99 7.47
C GLY A 89 -18.37 -9.97 8.47
N ARG A 90 -18.07 -11.19 8.03
CA ARG A 90 -17.45 -12.25 8.85
C ARG A 90 -16.32 -12.94 8.11
N CYS A 91 -15.36 -13.48 8.86
CA CYS A 91 -14.20 -14.16 8.30
C CYS A 91 -14.52 -15.65 8.09
N GLY A 92 -14.64 -16.08 6.83
CA GLY A 92 -15.02 -17.45 6.44
C GLY A 92 -13.98 -18.54 6.77
N TRP A 93 -12.77 -18.15 7.19
CA TRP A 93 -11.73 -19.04 7.71
C TRP A 93 -11.21 -18.60 9.09
N TYR A 94 -12.07 -18.00 9.94
CA TYR A 94 -11.67 -17.39 11.21
C TYR A 94 -10.76 -18.25 12.10
N GLN A 95 -10.91 -19.58 12.04
CA GLN A 95 -10.12 -20.53 12.83
C GLN A 95 -8.71 -20.79 12.28
N ASP A 96 -8.52 -20.65 10.97
CA ASP A 96 -7.26 -20.88 10.25
C ASP A 96 -6.60 -19.56 9.82
N ARG A 97 -7.10 -18.44 10.35
CA ARG A 97 -6.62 -17.09 10.03
C ARG A 97 -5.12 -16.95 10.34
N PRO A 98 -4.34 -16.18 9.53
CA PRO A 98 -2.91 -15.98 9.77
C PRO A 98 -2.62 -15.34 11.13
N LYS A 99 -1.41 -15.55 11.67
CA LYS A 99 -1.02 -15.10 13.02
C LYS A 99 -1.26 -13.61 13.26
N ILE A 100 -1.03 -12.75 12.26
CA ILE A 100 -1.33 -11.31 12.32
C ILE A 100 -2.83 -11.00 12.57
N CYS A 101 -3.74 -11.85 12.08
CA CYS A 101 -5.18 -11.75 12.32
C CYS A 101 -5.61 -12.41 13.64
N GLN A 102 -4.79 -13.30 14.21
CA GLN A 102 -5.01 -13.88 15.54
C GLN A 102 -4.58 -12.89 16.64
N ASP A 103 -3.46 -12.22 16.44
CA ASP A 103 -2.83 -11.30 17.40
C ASP A 103 -3.46 -9.90 17.42
N TYR A 104 -4.43 -9.64 16.55
CA TYR A 104 -5.14 -8.38 16.46
C TYR A 104 -6.06 -8.14 17.67
N LYS A 105 -5.78 -7.06 18.41
CA LYS A 105 -6.49 -6.70 19.64
C LYS A 105 -7.58 -5.66 19.40
N GLN A 106 -8.70 -5.84 20.07
CA GLN A 106 -9.90 -5.02 19.93
C GLN A 106 -9.73 -3.66 20.58
N SER A 107 -8.78 -3.52 21.52
CA SER A 107 -8.29 -2.24 22.05
C SER A 107 -7.64 -1.34 20.99
N GLU A 108 -7.12 -1.94 19.91
CA GLU A 108 -6.46 -1.25 18.79
C GLU A 108 -7.43 -1.08 17.60
N CYS A 109 -8.73 -1.38 17.79
CA CYS A 109 -9.72 -1.35 16.73
C CYS A 109 -10.32 0.05 16.53
N PRO A 110 -10.30 0.63 15.31
CA PRO A 110 -10.90 1.95 15.03
C PRO A 110 -12.40 2.05 15.36
N ARG A 111 -13.12 0.91 15.41
CA ARG A 111 -14.53 0.85 15.83
C ARG A 111 -14.74 1.11 17.34
N TYR A 112 -13.72 0.82 18.16
CA TYR A 112 -13.80 0.87 19.62
C TYR A 112 -12.80 1.86 20.25
N SER A 113 -11.80 2.31 19.47
CA SER A 113 -10.95 3.45 19.81
C SER A 113 -11.72 4.77 19.62
N PRO A 114 -11.64 5.73 20.57
CA PRO A 114 -12.27 7.05 20.42
C PRO A 114 -11.48 8.01 19.51
N ALA A 115 -10.27 7.65 19.09
CA ALA A 115 -9.40 8.46 18.23
C ALA A 115 -9.35 7.91 16.80
N ALA A 116 -9.13 8.79 15.82
CA ALA A 116 -8.77 8.37 14.46
C ALA A 116 -7.45 7.57 14.50
N ALA A 117 -7.33 6.54 13.66
CA ALA A 117 -6.12 5.73 13.61
C ALA A 117 -4.96 6.48 12.91
N GLU A 118 -5.31 7.39 11.98
CA GLU A 118 -4.37 8.13 11.17
C GLU A 118 -4.25 9.59 11.65
N LYS A 119 -3.04 9.96 12.07
CA LYS A 119 -2.63 11.36 12.28
C LYS A 119 -2.53 12.12 10.97
N PHE A 120 -2.08 11.43 9.91
CA PHE A 120 -2.07 11.92 8.53
C PHE A 120 -2.43 10.77 7.59
N LEU A 121 -3.24 11.05 6.57
CA LEU A 121 -3.62 10.11 5.52
C LEU A 121 -3.46 10.77 4.15
N PHE A 122 -2.73 10.11 3.25
CA PHE A 122 -2.49 10.53 1.87
C PHE A 122 -3.12 9.50 0.94
N LYS A 123 -4.06 9.94 0.09
CA LYS A 123 -4.76 9.09 -0.89
C LYS A 123 -4.22 9.30 -2.30
N GLY A 124 -3.47 10.37 -2.54
CA GLY A 124 -2.73 10.61 -3.77
C GLY A 124 -1.40 11.34 -3.52
N ALA A 125 -0.55 11.38 -4.54
CA ALA A 125 0.78 11.98 -4.44
C ALA A 125 0.74 13.49 -4.12
N ASP A 126 -0.30 14.20 -4.56
CA ASP A 126 -0.47 15.62 -4.31
C ASP A 126 -0.76 15.91 -2.83
N ASP A 127 -1.60 15.10 -2.15
CA ASP A 127 -1.84 15.20 -0.70
C ASP A 127 -0.52 15.17 0.09
N PHE A 128 0.35 14.21 -0.25
CA PHE A 128 1.64 14.03 0.40
C PHE A 128 2.61 15.16 0.08
N LEU A 129 2.65 15.63 -1.17
CA LEU A 129 3.48 16.76 -1.56
C LEU A 129 3.01 18.05 -0.88
N ASP A 130 1.72 18.29 -0.73
CA ASP A 130 1.19 19.49 -0.08
C ASP A 130 1.29 19.42 1.44
N TRP A 131 1.19 18.23 2.04
CA TRP A 131 1.61 18.00 3.42
C TRP A 131 3.08 18.39 3.62
N LEU A 132 3.99 17.94 2.76
CA LEU A 132 5.40 18.34 2.84
C LEU A 132 5.61 19.86 2.68
N ALA A 133 4.75 20.56 1.93
CA ALA A 133 4.85 22.02 1.75
C ALA A 133 4.53 22.78 3.04
N HIS A 134 3.50 22.34 3.76
CA HIS A 134 3.00 23.01 4.96
C HIS A 134 3.56 22.42 6.27
N HIS A 135 4.28 21.30 6.20
CA HIS A 135 4.80 20.62 7.39
C HIS A 135 5.70 21.52 8.25
N ARG A 136 5.55 21.46 9.58
CA ARG A 136 6.25 22.32 10.56
C ARG A 136 7.78 22.27 10.45
N SER A 137 8.36 21.11 10.11
CA SER A 137 9.80 20.95 9.94
C SER A 137 10.31 21.58 8.64
N ARG A 138 11.25 22.54 8.76
CA ARG A 138 11.95 23.16 7.61
C ARG A 138 12.64 22.12 6.72
N ALA A 139 13.14 21.02 7.29
CA ALA A 139 13.79 19.95 6.54
C ALA A 139 12.81 19.23 5.59
N LYS A 140 11.58 18.92 6.05
CA LYS A 140 10.54 18.30 5.22
C LYS A 140 10.08 19.25 4.08
N ARG A 141 9.91 20.56 4.38
CA ARG A 141 9.62 21.59 3.36
C ARG A 141 10.72 21.68 2.30
N GLU A 142 11.98 21.64 2.73
CA GLU A 142 13.13 21.65 1.83
C GLU A 142 13.21 20.37 0.97
N LEU A 143 12.84 19.22 1.53
CA LEU A 143 12.81 17.94 0.82
C LEU A 143 11.87 18.01 -0.39
N ARG A 144 10.66 18.58 -0.24
CA ARG A 144 9.73 18.84 -1.35
C ARG A 144 10.34 19.77 -2.40
N ARG A 145 10.91 20.91 -2.00
CA ARG A 145 11.50 21.88 -2.94
C ARG A 145 12.59 21.23 -3.80
N ARG A 146 13.50 20.49 -3.18
CA ARG A 146 14.58 19.76 -3.86
C ARG A 146 14.06 18.61 -4.74
N TYR A 147 13.03 17.90 -4.30
CA TYR A 147 12.37 16.84 -5.08
C TYR A 147 11.78 17.39 -6.39
N LEU A 148 10.93 18.42 -6.29
CA LEU A 148 10.30 19.05 -7.46
C LEU A 148 11.33 19.67 -8.40
N ALA A 149 12.37 20.32 -7.87
CA ALA A 149 13.47 20.85 -8.68
C ALA A 149 14.21 19.73 -9.45
N LYS A 150 14.54 18.60 -8.81
CA LYS A 150 15.17 17.46 -9.50
C LYS A 150 14.24 16.82 -10.54
N ARG A 151 12.95 16.69 -10.25
CA ARG A 151 11.94 16.17 -11.19
C ARG A 151 11.83 17.06 -12.44
N ALA A 152 11.76 18.38 -12.26
CA ALA A 152 11.78 19.34 -13.36
C ALA A 152 13.10 19.29 -14.18
N GLN A 153 14.25 19.17 -13.51
CA GLN A 153 15.55 18.99 -14.19
C GLN A 153 15.62 17.69 -15.01
N ARG A 154 15.12 16.56 -14.47
CA ARG A 154 15.01 15.28 -15.20
C ARG A 154 14.19 15.47 -16.48
N TRP A 155 12.99 16.05 -16.37
CA TRP A 155 12.07 16.29 -17.50
C TRP A 155 12.68 17.21 -18.59
N ARG A 156 13.36 18.30 -18.19
CA ARG A 156 14.08 19.16 -19.16
C ARG A 156 15.17 18.39 -19.92
N ARG A 157 15.93 17.54 -19.23
CA ARG A 157 17.01 16.74 -19.83
C ARG A 157 16.50 15.63 -20.75
N THR A 158 15.34 15.03 -20.48
CA THR A 158 14.73 14.05 -21.40
C THR A 158 14.24 14.75 -22.66
N ASN A 159 13.50 15.85 -22.53
CA ASN A 159 12.92 16.54 -23.69
C ASN A 159 13.98 17.16 -24.61
N ALA A 160 15.04 17.74 -24.04
CA ALA A 160 16.14 18.31 -24.82
C ALA A 160 16.90 17.25 -25.64
N LYS A 161 16.90 15.97 -25.22
CA LYS A 161 17.49 14.89 -26.03
C LYS A 161 16.59 14.52 -27.20
N THR A 162 15.28 14.47 -26.99
CA THR A 162 14.29 14.14 -28.04
C THR A 162 14.34 15.14 -29.19
N THR A 163 14.53 16.44 -28.93
CA THR A 163 14.62 17.46 -29.99
C THR A 163 15.95 17.49 -30.74
N THR A 164 17.02 16.86 -30.25
CA THR A 164 18.32 16.82 -30.94
C THR A 164 18.53 15.55 -31.78
N SER A 165 17.68 14.53 -31.63
CA SER A 165 17.88 13.22 -32.29
C SER A 165 17.26 13.06 -33.69
N SER A 166 16.72 14.13 -34.31
CA SER A 166 16.24 14.08 -35.69
C SER A 166 17.42 14.10 -36.68
N HIS A 167 18.05 12.94 -36.89
CA HIS A 167 18.88 12.73 -38.09
C HIS A 167 18.00 12.86 -39.35
N PRO A 168 18.38 13.69 -40.33
CA PRO A 168 17.67 13.75 -41.60
C PRO A 168 17.91 12.45 -42.35
N THR A 169 16.87 11.65 -42.54
CA THR A 169 16.94 10.47 -43.41
C THR A 169 17.13 10.94 -44.84
N VAL A 170 18.38 10.93 -45.32
CA VAL A 170 18.71 11.20 -46.72
C VAL A 170 18.16 10.05 -47.56
N PHE A 171 16.93 10.23 -48.07
CA PHE A 171 16.31 9.32 -49.02
C PHE A 171 17.06 9.43 -50.36
N THR A 172 18.07 8.59 -50.56
CA THR A 172 18.75 8.47 -51.85
C THR A 172 17.80 7.85 -52.86
N ARG A 173 17.25 8.70 -53.74
CA ARG A 173 16.42 8.31 -54.87
C ARG A 173 17.27 7.53 -55.88
N GLN A 174 17.33 6.20 -55.76
CA GLN A 174 17.84 5.35 -56.82
C GLN A 174 16.82 5.29 -57.96
N GLU A 175 17.14 5.97 -59.04
CA GLU A 175 16.48 5.75 -60.33
C GLU A 175 16.75 4.31 -60.78
N ARG A 176 15.69 3.59 -61.15
CA ARG A 176 15.80 2.39 -61.97
C ARG A 176 15.05 2.63 -63.26
N SER A 177 15.82 2.78 -64.33
CA SER A 177 15.35 2.69 -65.70
C SER A 177 15.16 1.22 -66.09
N ARG A 178 14.01 0.95 -66.74
CA ARG A 178 13.62 -0.14 -67.65
C ARG A 178 12.20 -0.60 -67.35
#